data_AF-A0A7K6WBZ7-F1
#
_entry.id   AF-A0A7K6WBZ7-F1
#
_cell.length_a   1.000
_cell.length_b   1.000
_cell.length_c   1.000
_cell.angle_alpha   90.00
_cell.angle_beta   90.00
_cell.angle_gamma   90.00
#
_symmetry.space_group_name_H-M   'P 1'
#
loop_
_entity.id
_entity.type
_entity.pdbx_description
1 polymer ?
#
loop_
_entity_poly.entity_id
_entity_poly.type
_entity_poly.pdbx_seq_one_letter_code
_entity_poly.pdbx_strand_id
1 'polypeptide(L)'
;QVMEGEPYYHFKHHGTRQKALSRHWGWNMRLTREPKVLWFEQQTVKRRMKRSVSVVPTDPWFYKQWYMNNDINPDLNILTAWSKGYTGLGVVLTVLDDGLEKDHPDLAANYDPLASYDFNSNDPDPQPRYAAGDENRHGTRCAGEVAAAANNRNCGAGVAYNARVGGVRMLDGPVTDVVEAQALSLRPQHIHIYSASWGPKDDGKTVDGPSALAAEAFYRGVTKGRGGLGSIFIWASGNGGINYDNCNCDGYANSIYTLSVGSVLAGGQRPWYGESCSAILTTTYSSRTASEAQIVTTDLHHRCTDRHTGTSASAPLAAGMMALALEANPALTWRDLQHLVVRTSKPAHLQAEDWAVNGVGRKVSHHYGYGLLDAGLLVEMAKVWTGTRPQQKCSVKALHAPRNIGSTLTISTDVSFCSRRTKRIRSLEHVQVQLSLSYSRRGDLAIALTSPMGTTSTLVTVRPYDTSQQGYRDWTFMSTHFWDEDPNGTWTLRLENKGDAYNTVLSLLLTGLLTSFILHLHGTDEDMMARRFAAPTADECVRRDMQGACEECGSNSYAYQRSCRSYCPPRYYGRTRRAAVTANATHVCARCHPSCYTCRGASANNCTACPHAHTFDELAHACSPL
;
A
#
# COMPACT_ATOMS: atom_id res chain seq x y z
N GLN A 1 25.80 14.16 -51.80
CA GLN A 1 25.61 15.27 -50.84
C GLN A 1 25.11 14.66 -49.53
N VAL A 2 25.51 15.20 -48.38
CA VAL A 2 25.15 14.65 -47.05
C VAL A 2 23.89 15.31 -46.50
N MET A 3 23.73 16.60 -46.75
CA MET A 3 22.56 17.38 -46.39
C MET A 3 22.05 18.06 -47.65
N GLU A 4 20.80 17.80 -48.00
CA GLU A 4 20.19 18.35 -49.21
C GLU A 4 20.12 19.88 -49.14
N GLY A 5 20.52 20.56 -50.22
CA GLY A 5 20.59 22.03 -50.27
C GLY A 5 21.83 22.67 -49.63
N GLU A 6 22.65 21.92 -48.90
CA GLU A 6 23.82 22.44 -48.18
C GLU A 6 25.16 21.94 -48.77
N PRO A 7 26.27 22.71 -48.65
CA PRO A 7 27.55 22.36 -49.26
C PRO A 7 28.33 21.26 -48.49
N TYR A 8 27.64 20.26 -47.95
CA TYR A 8 28.25 19.10 -47.29
C TYR A 8 28.26 17.89 -48.21
N TYR A 9 29.46 17.34 -48.45
CA TYR A 9 29.67 16.24 -49.39
C TYR A 9 30.39 15.08 -48.70
N HIS A 10 29.96 13.84 -49.01
CA HIS A 10 30.61 12.63 -48.52
C HIS A 10 31.35 11.97 -49.69
N PHE A 11 32.66 11.86 -49.55
CA PHE A 11 33.55 11.27 -50.54
C PHE A 11 34.06 9.92 -50.05
N LYS A 12 34.05 8.92 -50.94
CA LYS A 12 34.56 7.57 -50.65
C LYS A 12 35.80 7.32 -51.50
N HIS A 13 36.95 7.10 -50.86
CA HIS A 13 38.19 6.79 -51.56
C HIS A 13 38.48 5.28 -51.51
N HIS A 14 38.70 4.65 -52.68
CA HIS A 14 38.89 3.20 -52.80
C HIS A 14 40.11 2.66 -52.05
N GLY A 15 41.15 3.48 -51.84
CA GLY A 15 42.34 3.12 -51.06
C GLY A 15 42.21 3.26 -49.54
N THR A 16 41.04 3.63 -49.01
CA THR A 16 40.80 3.78 -47.56
C THR A 16 39.76 2.78 -47.07
N ARG A 17 40.04 2.11 -45.93
CA ARG A 17 39.07 1.17 -45.33
C ARG A 17 37.88 1.95 -44.76
N GLN A 18 36.65 1.52 -45.09
CA GLN A 18 35.39 2.14 -44.62
C GLN A 18 35.23 2.16 -43.09
N LYS A 19 35.98 1.35 -42.35
CA LYS A 19 35.88 1.21 -40.88
C LYS A 19 37.26 1.36 -40.22
N ALA A 20 38.00 2.41 -40.56
CA ALA A 20 39.29 2.68 -39.94
C ALA A 20 39.11 3.15 -38.47
N LEU A 21 39.87 2.55 -37.56
CA LEU A 21 39.90 2.93 -36.13
C LEU A 21 40.76 4.19 -35.88
N SER A 22 41.62 4.56 -36.84
CA SER A 22 42.53 5.71 -36.76
C SER A 22 42.51 6.53 -38.05
N ARG A 23 42.92 7.79 -37.94
CA ARG A 23 42.95 8.74 -39.07
C ARG A 23 44.08 8.39 -40.05
N HIS A 24 43.81 8.45 -41.35
CA HIS A 24 44.78 8.22 -42.41
C HIS A 24 45.52 9.51 -42.76
N TRP A 25 46.71 9.68 -42.19
CA TRP A 25 47.43 10.96 -42.18
C TRP A 25 47.78 11.51 -43.56
N GLY A 26 48.24 10.67 -44.49
CA GLY A 26 48.72 11.12 -45.82
C GLY A 26 47.64 11.72 -46.74
N TRP A 27 46.40 11.21 -46.69
CA TRP A 27 45.29 11.75 -47.48
C TRP A 27 44.69 13.00 -46.84
N ASN A 28 44.65 13.04 -45.50
CA ASN A 28 44.18 14.20 -44.75
C ASN A 28 45.05 15.43 -45.04
N MET A 29 46.38 15.29 -45.11
CA MET A 29 47.27 16.42 -45.45
C MET A 29 47.00 17.04 -46.83
N ARG A 30 46.60 16.24 -47.82
CA ARG A 30 46.29 16.75 -49.16
C ARG A 30 45.00 17.58 -49.15
N LEU A 31 43.99 17.11 -48.44
CA LEU A 31 42.71 17.83 -48.28
C LEU A 31 42.87 19.12 -47.47
N THR A 32 43.74 19.15 -46.46
CA THR A 32 44.04 20.38 -45.70
C THR A 32 44.68 21.47 -46.56
N ARG A 33 45.36 21.09 -47.65
CA ARG A 33 46.07 22.03 -48.54
C ARG A 33 45.23 22.50 -49.74
N GLU A 34 44.02 21.96 -49.92
CA GLU A 34 43.14 22.36 -51.03
C GLU A 34 42.36 23.64 -50.66
N PRO A 35 42.60 24.78 -51.35
CA PRO A 35 42.04 26.08 -50.95
C PRO A 35 40.50 26.15 -50.97
N LYS A 36 39.82 25.24 -51.69
CA LYS A 36 38.35 25.18 -51.73
C LYS A 36 37.73 24.31 -50.63
N VAL A 37 38.54 23.59 -49.84
CA VAL A 37 38.05 22.73 -48.74
C VAL A 37 38.14 23.52 -47.43
N LEU A 38 37.02 24.13 -47.04
CA LEU A 38 36.94 24.90 -45.79
C LEU A 38 37.12 24.02 -44.54
N TRP A 39 36.64 22.78 -44.61
CA TRP A 39 36.73 21.80 -43.53
C TRP A 39 36.56 20.38 -44.08
N PHE A 40 37.23 19.42 -43.45
CA PHE A 40 36.99 18.00 -43.69
C PHE A 40 37.17 17.19 -42.40
N GLU A 41 36.40 16.12 -42.27
CA GLU A 41 36.59 15.11 -41.23
C GLU A 41 36.52 13.72 -41.85
N GLN A 42 37.58 12.93 -41.65
CA GLN A 42 37.55 11.51 -41.99
C GLN A 42 36.55 10.81 -41.08
N GLN A 43 35.58 10.13 -41.69
CA GLN A 43 34.58 9.34 -40.97
C GLN A 43 35.26 8.19 -40.23
N THR A 44 35.22 8.25 -38.90
CA THR A 44 35.59 7.15 -38.01
C THR A 44 34.34 6.53 -37.43
N VAL A 45 34.38 5.23 -37.16
CA VAL A 45 33.27 4.55 -36.49
C VAL A 45 33.12 5.15 -35.10
N LYS A 46 32.08 5.95 -34.89
CA LYS A 46 31.74 6.47 -33.56
C LYS A 46 31.06 5.34 -32.79
N ARG A 47 31.51 5.07 -31.56
CA ARG A 47 30.78 4.19 -30.63
C ARG A 47 29.52 4.93 -30.18
N ARG A 48 28.36 4.53 -30.70
CA ARG A 48 27.05 5.02 -30.30
C ARG A 48 26.30 3.86 -29.66
N MET A 49 25.90 4.01 -28.42
CA MET A 49 24.95 3.09 -27.79
C MET A 49 23.54 3.65 -28.01
N LYS A 50 22.57 2.80 -28.34
CA LYS A 50 21.16 3.19 -28.30
C LYS A 50 20.88 3.63 -26.85
N ARG A 51 20.29 4.80 -26.64
CA ARG A 51 19.77 5.21 -25.33
C ARG A 51 18.56 4.34 -25.01
N SER A 52 18.76 3.05 -24.72
CA SER A 52 17.76 2.24 -24.06
C SER A 52 17.99 2.43 -22.57
N VAL A 53 17.01 3.02 -21.88
CA VAL A 53 16.91 2.87 -20.43
C VAL A 53 16.78 1.37 -20.21
N SER A 54 17.85 0.71 -19.73
CA SER A 54 17.72 -0.68 -19.29
C SER A 54 16.85 -0.62 -18.04
N VAL A 55 15.57 -0.91 -18.20
CA VAL A 55 14.61 -0.98 -17.10
C VAL A 55 14.96 -2.13 -16.15
N VAL A 56 15.64 -3.16 -16.70
CA VAL A 56 16.13 -4.31 -15.95
C VAL A 56 17.43 -3.93 -15.23
N PRO A 57 17.47 -4.02 -13.88
CA PRO A 57 18.68 -3.81 -13.08
C PRO A 57 19.81 -4.78 -13.45
N THR A 58 21.05 -4.31 -13.30
CA THR A 58 22.26 -5.11 -13.60
C THR A 58 22.77 -5.96 -12.43
N ASP A 59 22.02 -5.99 -11.32
CA ASP A 59 22.44 -6.61 -10.07
C ASP A 59 22.48 -8.14 -10.16
N PRO A 60 23.47 -8.79 -9.52
CA PRO A 60 23.81 -10.18 -9.78
C PRO A 60 22.69 -11.16 -9.45
N TRP A 61 21.79 -10.85 -8.52
CA TRP A 61 20.68 -11.73 -8.11
C TRP A 61 19.31 -11.24 -8.63
N PHE A 62 19.24 -10.16 -9.42
CA PHE A 62 17.96 -9.70 -10.00
C PHE A 62 17.29 -10.79 -10.85
N TYR A 63 18.07 -11.62 -11.54
CA TYR A 63 17.53 -12.76 -12.30
C TYR A 63 16.84 -13.82 -11.41
N LYS A 64 17.14 -13.86 -10.10
CA LYS A 64 16.47 -14.73 -9.12
C LYS A 64 15.20 -14.10 -8.53
N GLN A 65 14.97 -12.79 -8.69
CA GLN A 65 13.78 -12.08 -8.21
C GLN A 65 12.58 -12.33 -9.15
N TRP A 66 12.17 -13.59 -9.21
CA TRP A 66 11.14 -14.13 -10.10
C TRP A 66 9.80 -13.38 -10.06
N TYR A 67 9.49 -12.77 -8.90
CA TYR A 67 8.28 -12.00 -8.65
C TYR A 67 8.30 -10.59 -9.28
N MET A 68 9.43 -10.15 -9.87
CA MET A 68 9.59 -8.81 -10.47
C MET A 68 10.27 -8.79 -11.85
N ASN A 69 10.65 -9.94 -12.41
CA ASN A 69 11.54 -10.00 -13.57
C ASN A 69 10.96 -10.71 -14.80
N ASN A 70 9.63 -10.86 -14.88
CA ASN A 70 8.92 -11.62 -15.92
C ASN A 70 9.30 -13.12 -16.04
N ASP A 71 9.96 -13.73 -15.04
CA ASP A 71 10.22 -15.18 -15.01
C ASP A 71 8.93 -16.01 -14.84
N ILE A 72 7.92 -15.42 -14.19
CA ILE A 72 6.58 -15.98 -14.09
C ILE A 72 5.54 -15.05 -14.72
N ASN A 73 4.39 -15.60 -15.11
CA ASN A 73 3.27 -14.83 -15.63
C ASN A 73 1.95 -15.31 -14.98
N PRO A 74 1.23 -14.44 -14.27
CA PRO A 74 1.59 -13.05 -13.95
C PRO A 74 2.74 -12.99 -12.95
N ASP A 75 3.55 -11.93 -13.00
CA ASP A 75 4.38 -11.46 -11.88
C ASP A 75 3.72 -10.22 -11.24
N LEU A 76 4.42 -9.46 -10.38
CA LEU A 76 3.88 -8.22 -9.77
C LEU A 76 3.88 -7.01 -10.72
N ASN A 77 4.29 -7.19 -11.97
CA ASN A 77 4.33 -6.18 -13.03
C ASN A 77 5.19 -4.95 -12.67
N ILE A 78 6.25 -5.17 -11.90
CA ILE A 78 7.16 -4.11 -11.41
C ILE A 78 7.94 -3.46 -12.55
N LEU A 79 8.44 -4.26 -13.51
CA LEU A 79 9.14 -3.74 -14.69
C LEU A 79 8.26 -2.80 -15.51
N THR A 80 6.94 -3.01 -15.54
CA THR A 80 6.02 -2.08 -16.20
C THR A 80 5.97 -0.74 -15.47
N ALA A 81 5.93 -0.71 -14.14
CA ALA A 81 6.01 0.54 -13.38
C ALA A 81 7.35 1.26 -13.60
N TRP A 82 8.47 0.54 -13.56
CA TRP A 82 9.80 1.09 -13.79
C TRP A 82 9.99 1.61 -15.22
N SER A 83 9.41 0.94 -16.22
CA SER A 83 9.44 1.39 -17.62
C SER A 83 8.77 2.75 -17.84
N LYS A 84 7.90 3.15 -16.91
CA LYS A 84 7.20 4.43 -16.89
C LYS A 84 7.93 5.49 -16.05
N GLY A 85 9.08 5.14 -15.48
CA GLY A 85 9.95 6.05 -14.72
C GLY A 85 9.67 6.11 -13.22
N TYR A 86 8.79 5.27 -12.67
CA TYR A 86 8.49 5.23 -11.24
C TYR A 86 9.36 4.20 -10.55
N THR A 87 10.12 4.61 -9.55
CA THR A 87 11.16 3.84 -8.86
C THR A 87 11.15 4.03 -7.34
N GLY A 88 10.16 4.75 -6.81
CA GLY A 88 10.01 5.13 -5.40
C GLY A 88 10.59 6.50 -5.05
N LEU A 89 11.08 7.26 -6.03
CA LEU A 89 11.87 8.46 -5.77
C LEU A 89 11.10 9.51 -4.98
N GLY A 90 11.68 9.94 -3.86
CA GLY A 90 11.09 10.96 -2.98
C GLY A 90 10.04 10.43 -2.00
N VAL A 91 9.76 9.12 -2.02
CA VAL A 91 8.98 8.45 -0.97
C VAL A 91 9.92 7.94 0.12
N VAL A 92 9.45 8.04 1.36
CA VAL A 92 10.16 7.60 2.57
C VAL A 92 9.30 6.55 3.27
N LEU A 93 9.87 5.37 3.53
CA LEU A 93 9.22 4.29 4.27
C LEU A 93 10.06 3.87 5.48
N THR A 94 9.42 3.32 6.50
CA THR A 94 10.11 2.62 7.59
C THR A 94 9.61 1.18 7.74
N VAL A 95 10.53 0.29 8.10
CA VAL A 95 10.24 -1.08 8.52
C VAL A 95 10.18 -1.10 10.06
N LEU A 96 9.04 -1.51 10.64
CA LEU A 96 8.84 -1.60 12.09
C LEU A 96 9.10 -3.04 12.54
N ASP A 97 10.30 -3.33 13.05
CA ASP A 97 10.75 -4.72 13.21
C ASP A 97 11.89 -4.89 14.25
N ASP A 98 12.81 -5.83 14.02
CA ASP A 98 13.96 -6.18 14.87
C ASP A 98 15.22 -5.31 14.63
N GLY A 99 15.14 -4.36 13.70
CA GLY A 99 16.21 -3.43 13.33
C GLY A 99 16.49 -3.40 11.83
N LEU A 100 17.44 -2.56 11.42
CA LEU A 100 17.87 -2.43 10.03
C LEU A 100 19.38 -2.23 9.97
N GLU A 101 20.09 -3.13 9.28
CA GLU A 101 21.53 -3.05 9.04
C GLU A 101 21.83 -1.89 8.07
N LYS A 102 21.89 -0.67 8.62
CA LYS A 102 21.92 0.59 7.86
C LYS A 102 23.16 0.75 6.97
N ASP A 103 24.22 0.02 7.29
CA ASP A 103 25.49 -0.04 6.58
C ASP A 103 25.56 -1.18 5.56
N HIS A 104 24.48 -1.96 5.37
CA HIS A 104 24.40 -2.97 4.31
C HIS A 104 24.70 -2.32 2.94
N PRO A 105 25.60 -2.90 2.12
CA PRO A 105 26.07 -2.29 0.87
C PRO A 105 24.93 -2.01 -0.12
N ASP A 106 23.84 -2.75 0.00
CA ASP A 106 22.64 -2.61 -0.82
C ASP A 106 21.56 -1.69 -0.21
N LEU A 107 21.70 -1.26 1.06
CA LEU A 107 20.74 -0.35 1.73
C LEU A 107 21.34 1.03 2.01
N ALA A 108 22.65 1.14 2.22
CA ALA A 108 23.31 2.35 2.72
C ALA A 108 23.03 3.61 1.90
N ALA A 109 22.90 3.49 0.57
CA ALA A 109 22.57 4.63 -0.30
C ALA A 109 21.13 5.16 -0.08
N ASN A 110 20.22 4.27 0.26
CA ASN A 110 18.80 4.57 0.47
C ASN A 110 18.42 4.74 1.95
N TYR A 111 19.32 4.39 2.87
CA TYR A 111 19.10 4.53 4.31
C TYR A 111 18.77 5.97 4.72
N ASP A 112 17.71 6.13 5.50
CA ASP A 112 17.27 7.39 6.06
C ASP A 112 17.24 7.37 7.61
N PRO A 113 18.18 8.07 8.26
CA PRO A 113 18.19 8.18 9.72
C PRO A 113 16.96 8.93 10.24
N LEU A 114 16.30 9.76 9.43
CA LEU A 114 15.07 10.43 9.86
C LEU A 114 13.85 9.52 9.83
N ALA A 115 13.94 8.36 9.17
CA ALA A 115 12.93 7.32 9.18
C ALA A 115 13.26 6.19 10.15
N SER A 116 14.24 6.39 11.05
CA SER A 116 14.78 5.33 11.89
C SER A 116 14.82 5.73 13.37
N TYR A 117 14.69 4.73 14.24
CA TYR A 117 14.88 4.86 15.68
C TYR A 117 14.97 3.48 16.36
N ASP A 118 15.68 3.36 17.47
CA ASP A 118 15.69 2.17 18.30
C ASP A 118 14.93 2.42 19.60
N PHE A 119 13.76 1.79 19.74
CA PHE A 119 12.96 1.87 20.97
C PHE A 119 13.33 0.80 22.00
N ASN A 120 14.07 -0.25 21.61
CA ASN A 120 14.57 -1.24 22.55
C ASN A 120 15.78 -0.71 23.36
N SER A 121 16.65 0.08 22.74
CA SER A 121 17.82 0.72 23.38
C SER A 121 17.66 2.23 23.59
N ASN A 122 16.58 2.83 23.08
CA ASN A 122 16.19 4.23 23.22
C ASN A 122 17.26 5.21 22.69
N ASP A 123 17.66 4.99 21.44
CA ASP A 123 18.66 5.80 20.74
C ASP A 123 18.33 5.85 19.22
N PRO A 124 18.96 6.74 18.43
CA PRO A 124 18.59 6.91 17.03
C PRO A 124 19.15 5.85 16.07
N ASP A 125 19.95 4.89 16.54
CA ASP A 125 20.60 3.89 15.69
C ASP A 125 19.81 2.57 15.65
N PRO A 126 19.13 2.23 14.54
CA PRO A 126 18.34 1.01 14.42
C PRO A 126 19.18 -0.25 14.15
N GLN A 127 20.51 -0.21 14.32
CA GLN A 127 21.39 -1.34 14.00
C GLN A 127 20.90 -2.62 14.70
N PRO A 128 20.74 -3.75 13.99
CA PRO A 128 20.34 -4.98 14.63
C PRO A 128 21.44 -5.47 15.56
N ARG A 129 21.04 -6.08 16.68
CA ARG A 129 21.98 -6.79 17.54
C ARG A 129 22.36 -8.12 16.88
N TYR A 130 23.64 -8.27 16.55
CA TYR A 130 24.18 -9.52 16.03
C TYR A 130 24.24 -10.59 17.14
N ALA A 131 23.72 -11.78 16.84
CA ALA A 131 23.73 -12.94 17.72
C ALA A 131 24.01 -14.20 16.92
N ALA A 132 24.48 -15.28 17.56
CA ALA A 132 24.86 -16.51 16.86
C ALA A 132 23.70 -17.15 16.06
N GLY A 133 22.44 -16.91 16.45
CA GLY A 133 21.25 -17.40 15.76
C GLY A 133 20.76 -16.52 14.61
N ASP A 134 21.36 -15.35 14.39
CA ASP A 134 20.88 -14.33 13.44
C ASP A 134 19.37 -14.04 13.59
N GLU A 135 18.91 -13.95 14.84
CA GLU A 135 17.49 -13.75 15.17
C GLU A 135 16.97 -12.41 14.64
N ASN A 136 17.79 -11.36 14.71
CA ASN A 136 17.46 -9.99 14.31
C ASN A 136 17.75 -9.67 12.83
N ARG A 137 17.46 -10.61 11.94
CA ARG A 137 17.71 -10.45 10.49
C ARG A 137 16.47 -9.98 9.72
N HIS A 138 15.31 -9.99 10.35
CA HIS A 138 14.02 -9.92 9.68
C HIS A 138 13.76 -8.53 9.08
N GLY A 139 13.99 -7.46 9.84
CA GLY A 139 13.82 -6.09 9.37
C GLY A 139 14.78 -5.71 8.24
N THR A 140 16.03 -6.22 8.28
CA THR A 140 17.01 -6.02 7.19
C THR A 140 16.56 -6.71 5.89
N ARG A 141 15.95 -7.90 5.99
CA ARG A 141 15.38 -8.60 4.82
C ARG A 141 14.19 -7.84 4.23
N CYS A 142 13.26 -7.41 5.08
CA CYS A 142 12.09 -6.62 4.67
C CYS A 142 12.52 -5.29 4.01
N ALA A 143 13.54 -4.60 4.54
CA ALA A 143 14.03 -3.34 3.98
C ALA A 143 14.60 -3.50 2.56
N GLY A 144 15.31 -4.61 2.29
CA GLY A 144 15.83 -4.91 0.96
C GLY A 144 14.75 -5.12 -0.08
N GLU A 145 13.64 -5.77 0.28
CA GLU A 145 12.51 -5.97 -0.64
C GLU A 145 11.91 -4.64 -1.09
N VAL A 146 11.87 -3.66 -0.19
CA VAL A 146 11.33 -2.33 -0.50
C VAL A 146 12.34 -1.52 -1.30
N ALA A 147 13.57 -1.37 -0.79
CA ALA A 147 14.48 -0.30 -1.23
C ALA A 147 15.96 -0.71 -1.30
N ALA A 148 16.27 -2.00 -1.54
CA ALA A 148 17.60 -2.36 -2.00
C ALA A 148 17.97 -1.55 -3.26
N ALA A 149 19.17 -0.99 -3.28
CA ALA A 149 19.63 -0.12 -4.36
C ALA A 149 19.82 -0.92 -5.65
N ALA A 150 19.42 -0.33 -6.78
CA ALA A 150 19.61 -0.97 -8.09
C ALA A 150 20.90 -0.52 -8.77
N ASN A 151 21.44 -1.37 -9.63
CA ASN A 151 22.61 -1.16 -10.47
C ASN A 151 23.91 -0.86 -9.69
N ASN A 152 24.05 -1.42 -8.49
CA ASN A 152 25.23 -1.26 -7.64
C ASN A 152 26.12 -2.53 -7.60
N ARG A 153 25.68 -3.63 -8.26
CA ARG A 153 26.35 -4.94 -8.32
C ARG A 153 26.30 -5.74 -7.01
N ASN A 154 25.45 -5.38 -6.05
CA ASN A 154 25.18 -6.14 -4.84
C ASN A 154 23.81 -6.80 -4.96
N CYS A 155 23.64 -7.97 -4.32
CA CYS A 155 22.36 -8.69 -4.23
C CYS A 155 21.42 -8.52 -5.45
N GLY A 156 20.23 -7.95 -5.24
CA GLY A 156 19.19 -7.73 -6.25
C GLY A 156 18.78 -6.26 -6.31
N ALA A 157 17.48 -5.98 -6.43
CA ALA A 157 16.94 -4.62 -6.34
C ALA A 157 15.63 -4.62 -5.53
N GLY A 158 15.36 -3.54 -4.81
CA GLY A 158 14.08 -3.34 -4.14
C GLY A 158 12.99 -2.93 -5.13
N VAL A 159 11.72 -3.20 -4.82
CA VAL A 159 10.58 -2.77 -5.64
C VAL A 159 10.62 -1.26 -5.92
N ALA A 160 11.00 -0.48 -4.92
CA ALA A 160 11.13 0.97 -4.92
C ALA A 160 12.60 1.36 -4.65
N TYR A 161 13.51 0.91 -5.52
CA TYR A 161 14.96 1.04 -5.35
C TYR A 161 15.53 2.47 -5.26
N ASN A 162 14.72 3.51 -5.49
CA ASN A 162 15.09 4.93 -5.27
C ASN A 162 14.30 5.57 -4.11
N ALA A 163 13.47 4.82 -3.40
CA ALA A 163 12.86 5.28 -2.15
C ALA A 163 13.90 5.36 -1.04
N ARG A 164 13.60 6.18 -0.04
CA ARG A 164 14.35 6.24 1.22
C ARG A 164 13.75 5.24 2.20
N VAL A 165 14.59 4.47 2.89
CA VAL A 165 14.16 3.46 3.85
C VAL A 165 14.82 3.67 5.20
N GLY A 166 14.02 3.62 6.27
CA GLY A 166 14.50 3.55 7.64
C GLY A 166 14.06 2.26 8.32
N GLY A 167 14.58 2.06 9.53
CA GLY A 167 14.26 0.92 10.38
C GLY A 167 13.90 1.36 11.78
N VAL A 168 12.89 0.74 12.36
CA VAL A 168 12.56 0.90 13.77
C VAL A 168 12.84 -0.41 14.48
N ARG A 169 13.84 -0.43 15.36
CA ARG A 169 14.15 -1.57 16.22
C ARG A 169 13.22 -1.51 17.44
N MET A 170 12.21 -2.38 17.44
CA MET A 170 11.21 -2.46 18.50
C MET A 170 10.86 -3.89 18.92
N LEU A 171 11.20 -4.91 18.12
CA LEU A 171 10.94 -6.33 18.41
C LEU A 171 12.08 -7.06 19.14
N ASP A 172 13.28 -6.46 19.27
CA ASP A 172 14.42 -7.09 19.96
C ASP A 172 14.43 -6.76 21.47
N GLY A 173 13.27 -6.95 22.10
CA GLY A 173 13.04 -6.64 23.51
C GLY A 173 11.56 -6.67 23.88
N PRO A 174 11.20 -6.30 25.12
CA PRO A 174 9.81 -6.24 25.54
C PRO A 174 8.99 -5.26 24.70
N VAL A 175 7.95 -5.76 24.04
CA VAL A 175 7.00 -4.95 23.28
C VAL A 175 5.84 -4.56 24.19
N THR A 176 5.66 -3.26 24.41
CA THR A 176 4.57 -2.70 25.23
C THR A 176 3.74 -1.73 24.40
N ASP A 177 2.52 -1.41 24.84
CA ASP A 177 1.63 -0.45 24.16
C ASP A 177 2.33 0.91 23.88
N VAL A 178 3.21 1.36 24.79
CA VAL A 178 3.99 2.59 24.58
C VAL A 178 4.99 2.43 23.43
N VAL A 179 5.72 1.31 23.38
CA VAL A 179 6.71 1.04 22.32
C VAL A 179 6.02 0.95 20.96
N GLU A 180 4.89 0.25 20.88
CA GLU A 180 4.08 0.18 19.67
C GLU A 180 3.58 1.56 19.24
N ALA A 181 3.00 2.33 20.15
CA ALA A 181 2.48 3.66 19.86
C ALA A 181 3.58 4.62 19.38
N GLN A 182 4.77 4.57 19.99
CA GLN A 182 5.91 5.38 19.59
C GLN A 182 6.44 4.96 18.21
N ALA A 183 6.54 3.66 17.94
CA ALA A 183 6.95 3.14 16.64
C ALA A 183 5.97 3.56 15.51
N LEU A 184 4.66 3.37 15.74
CA LEU A 184 3.60 3.73 14.81
C LEU A 184 3.49 5.25 14.56
N SER A 185 3.94 6.06 15.52
CA SER A 185 3.89 7.53 15.46
C SER A 185 5.25 8.18 15.22
N LEU A 186 6.26 7.41 14.80
CA LEU A 186 7.58 7.95 14.48
C LEU A 186 7.47 8.90 13.28
N ARG A 187 7.65 10.19 13.52
CA ARG A 187 7.81 11.26 12.50
C ARG A 187 6.83 11.15 11.31
N PRO A 188 5.51 11.19 11.54
CA PRO A 188 4.49 10.94 10.53
C PRO A 188 4.37 12.05 9.47
N GLN A 189 5.14 13.13 9.60
CA GLN A 189 5.24 14.17 8.56
C GLN A 189 6.40 13.92 7.58
N HIS A 190 7.34 13.04 7.96
CA HIS A 190 8.50 12.67 7.16
C HIS A 190 8.31 11.29 6.53
N ILE A 191 7.90 10.32 7.34
CA ILE A 191 7.64 8.94 6.92
C ILE A 191 6.27 8.87 6.24
N HIS A 192 6.23 8.28 5.05
CA HIS A 192 5.01 8.15 4.27
C HIS A 192 4.31 6.81 4.53
N ILE A 193 5.11 5.73 4.57
CA ILE A 193 4.62 4.35 4.66
C ILE A 193 5.34 3.65 5.82
N TYR A 194 4.59 2.86 6.57
CA TYR A 194 5.07 2.02 7.67
C TYR A 194 4.76 0.57 7.27
N SER A 195 5.79 -0.28 7.20
CA SER A 195 5.64 -1.71 6.92
C SER A 195 5.87 -2.49 8.21
N ALA A 196 4.92 -3.34 8.58
CA ALA A 196 5.00 -4.17 9.78
C ALA A 196 4.49 -5.58 9.48
N SER A 197 5.09 -6.56 10.14
CA SER A 197 4.77 -7.98 9.98
C SER A 197 4.68 -8.71 11.32
N TRP A 198 4.33 -7.96 12.37
CA TRP A 198 4.13 -8.45 13.74
C TRP A 198 2.68 -8.27 14.17
N GLY A 199 2.28 -9.00 15.19
CA GLY A 199 0.94 -9.01 15.74
C GLY A 199 0.86 -9.94 16.94
N PRO A 200 -0.34 -10.35 17.36
CA PRO A 200 -0.52 -11.40 18.33
C PRO A 200 0.13 -12.71 17.88
N LYS A 201 0.18 -13.68 18.78
CA LYS A 201 0.72 -15.00 18.44
C LYS A 201 -0.22 -15.75 17.49
N ASP A 202 0.32 -16.17 16.36
CA ASP A 202 -0.34 -16.96 15.30
C ASP A 202 -0.59 -18.44 15.69
N ASP A 203 -1.22 -18.68 16.85
CA ASP A 203 -1.41 -20.02 17.42
C ASP A 203 -2.81 -20.62 17.21
N GLY A 204 -3.70 -19.92 16.50
CA GLY A 204 -5.08 -20.37 16.29
C GLY A 204 -5.96 -20.23 17.52
N LYS A 205 -5.52 -19.50 18.56
CA LYS A 205 -6.21 -19.37 19.85
C LYS A 205 -6.34 -17.94 20.30
N THR A 206 -5.30 -17.15 20.06
CA THR A 206 -5.19 -15.78 20.52
C THR A 206 -6.23 -14.89 19.85
N VAL A 207 -6.76 -13.92 20.61
CA VAL A 207 -7.59 -12.81 20.10
C VAL A 207 -7.06 -11.59 20.83
N ASP A 208 -6.35 -10.74 20.12
CA ASP A 208 -5.68 -9.58 20.70
C ASP A 208 -5.42 -8.52 19.63
N GLY A 209 -5.14 -7.28 20.03
CA GLY A 209 -4.98 -6.17 19.12
C GLY A 209 -4.35 -4.95 19.78
N PRO A 210 -4.29 -3.82 19.06
CA PRO A 210 -3.69 -2.61 19.59
C PRO A 210 -4.40 -2.15 20.87
N SER A 211 -3.60 -1.92 21.90
CA SER A 211 -4.05 -1.28 23.14
C SER A 211 -4.30 0.23 22.92
N ALA A 212 -4.67 0.95 23.98
CA ALA A 212 -5.21 2.30 23.86
C ALA A 212 -4.24 3.29 23.17
N LEU A 213 -2.93 3.20 23.44
CA LEU A 213 -1.96 4.11 22.83
C LEU A 213 -1.68 3.73 21.38
N ALA A 214 -1.50 2.46 21.08
CA ALA A 214 -1.30 1.97 19.70
C ALA A 214 -2.52 2.29 18.81
N ALA A 215 -3.74 2.11 19.32
CA ALA A 215 -4.97 2.47 18.62
C ALA A 215 -5.06 3.98 18.33
N GLU A 216 -4.70 4.83 19.30
CA GLU A 216 -4.63 6.29 19.10
C GLU A 216 -3.50 6.66 18.13
N ALA A 217 -2.37 5.94 18.13
CA ALA A 217 -1.26 6.16 17.20
C ALA A 217 -1.69 5.88 15.75
N PHE A 218 -2.41 4.78 15.50
CA PHE A 218 -3.01 4.52 14.18
C PHE A 218 -3.97 5.64 13.76
N TYR A 219 -4.91 6.01 14.65
CA TYR A 219 -5.87 7.08 14.37
C TYR A 219 -5.19 8.41 14.04
N ARG A 220 -4.18 8.81 14.83
CA ARG A 220 -3.38 10.01 14.57
C ARG A 220 -2.56 9.90 13.29
N GLY A 221 -2.01 8.73 13.00
CA GLY A 221 -1.28 8.45 11.78
C GLY A 221 -2.15 8.73 10.55
N VAL A 222 -3.32 8.11 10.44
CA VAL A 222 -4.20 8.28 9.28
C VAL A 222 -4.87 9.65 9.19
N THR A 223 -5.02 10.37 10.32
CA THR A 223 -5.69 11.70 10.32
C THR A 223 -4.73 12.88 10.19
N LYS A 224 -3.51 12.77 10.73
CA LYS A 224 -2.53 13.87 10.79
C LYS A 224 -1.26 13.60 10.00
N GLY A 225 -0.90 12.34 9.76
CA GLY A 225 0.28 11.98 8.98
C GLY A 225 0.25 12.54 7.56
N ARG A 226 1.43 12.71 6.96
CA ARG A 226 1.63 13.24 5.61
C ARG A 226 0.85 14.54 5.35
N GLY A 227 0.91 15.49 6.28
CA GLY A 227 0.19 16.76 6.19
C GLY A 227 -1.34 16.63 6.21
N GLY A 228 -1.89 15.53 6.77
CA GLY A 228 -3.32 15.23 6.80
C GLY A 228 -3.82 14.33 5.67
N LEU A 229 -2.94 13.84 4.79
CA LEU A 229 -3.26 12.79 3.81
C LEU A 229 -3.35 11.40 4.48
N GLY A 230 -2.72 11.25 5.64
CA GLY A 230 -2.67 10.04 6.45
C GLY A 230 -1.46 9.17 6.15
N SER A 231 -0.80 8.72 7.23
CA SER A 231 0.20 7.65 7.21
C SER A 231 -0.40 6.38 6.61
N ILE A 232 0.42 5.63 5.89
CA ILE A 232 0.01 4.38 5.25
C ILE A 232 0.64 3.23 6.02
N PHE A 233 -0.18 2.39 6.64
CA PHE A 233 0.28 1.23 7.39
C PHE A 233 0.02 -0.02 6.55
N ILE A 234 1.09 -0.73 6.17
CA ILE A 234 1.03 -2.00 5.43
C ILE A 234 1.31 -3.11 6.43
N TRP A 235 0.45 -4.12 6.45
CA TRP A 235 0.49 -5.16 7.47
C TRP A 235 0.45 -6.55 6.84
N ALA A 236 1.30 -7.45 7.31
CA ALA A 236 1.19 -8.87 6.97
C ALA A 236 -0.06 -9.47 7.63
N SER A 237 -0.74 -10.38 6.95
CA SER A 237 -1.97 -11.00 7.48
C SER A 237 -1.74 -12.14 8.48
N GLY A 238 -0.51 -12.45 8.89
CA GLY A 238 -0.20 -13.54 9.84
C GLY A 238 0.21 -14.87 9.19
N ASN A 239 0.86 -15.74 9.97
CA ASN A 239 1.47 -17.01 9.55
C ASN A 239 0.84 -18.24 10.23
N GLY A 240 -0.33 -18.09 10.85
CA GLY A 240 -1.06 -19.10 11.62
C GLY A 240 -1.89 -20.09 10.81
N GLY A 241 -1.74 -20.15 9.49
CA GLY A 241 -2.57 -20.98 8.61
C GLY A 241 -2.56 -22.48 8.97
N ILE A 242 -1.41 -23.03 9.38
CA ILE A 242 -1.29 -24.43 9.83
C ILE A 242 -1.97 -24.67 11.19
N ASN A 243 -2.13 -23.61 11.97
CA ASN A 243 -2.82 -23.61 13.25
C ASN A 243 -4.33 -23.31 13.11
N TYR A 244 -4.84 -23.26 11.87
CA TYR A 244 -6.22 -22.86 11.57
C TYR A 244 -6.57 -21.49 12.16
N ASP A 245 -5.61 -20.57 12.19
CA ASP A 245 -5.86 -19.22 12.67
C ASP A 245 -6.63 -18.37 11.64
N ASN A 246 -7.15 -17.25 12.12
CA ASN A 246 -7.93 -16.31 11.33
C ASN A 246 -7.53 -14.88 11.69
N CYS A 247 -7.04 -14.14 10.70
CA CYS A 247 -6.50 -12.81 10.90
C CYS A 247 -7.50 -11.74 11.35
N ASN A 248 -8.82 -12.02 11.39
CA ASN A 248 -9.77 -11.14 12.07
C ASN A 248 -9.71 -11.26 13.61
N CYS A 249 -8.92 -12.19 14.14
CA CYS A 249 -8.56 -12.30 15.55
C CYS A 249 -7.27 -11.52 15.90
N ASP A 250 -6.57 -11.00 14.87
CA ASP A 250 -5.47 -10.05 15.00
C ASP A 250 -6.01 -8.63 14.77
N GLY A 251 -6.08 -7.83 15.83
CA GLY A 251 -6.59 -6.46 15.77
C GLY A 251 -5.73 -5.47 14.98
N TYR A 252 -4.47 -5.81 14.65
CA TYR A 252 -3.62 -4.99 13.79
C TYR A 252 -3.96 -5.26 12.31
N ALA A 253 -3.95 -6.52 11.86
CA ALA A 253 -4.33 -6.90 10.50
C ALA A 253 -5.81 -6.61 10.19
N ASN A 254 -6.69 -6.69 11.18
CA ASN A 254 -8.13 -6.43 11.07
C ASN A 254 -8.51 -4.93 11.17
N SER A 255 -7.55 -4.04 11.44
CA SER A 255 -7.80 -2.60 11.53
C SER A 255 -8.17 -2.00 10.17
N ILE A 256 -9.11 -1.04 10.14
CA ILE A 256 -9.40 -0.28 8.90
C ILE A 256 -8.23 0.62 8.48
N TYR A 257 -7.35 0.94 9.42
CA TYR A 257 -6.21 1.84 9.22
C TYR A 257 -4.99 1.14 8.62
N THR A 258 -4.98 -0.19 8.63
CA THR A 258 -3.95 -1.01 8.00
C THR A 258 -4.42 -1.52 6.65
N LEU A 259 -3.48 -1.68 5.73
CA LEU A 259 -3.67 -2.39 4.48
C LEU A 259 -3.10 -3.79 4.67
N SER A 260 -3.99 -4.73 4.99
CA SER A 260 -3.63 -6.13 5.25
C SER A 260 -3.33 -6.88 3.94
N VAL A 261 -2.17 -7.55 3.91
CA VAL A 261 -1.61 -8.22 2.74
C VAL A 261 -1.43 -9.71 3.02
N GLY A 262 -2.12 -10.53 2.22
CA GLY A 262 -1.94 -11.98 2.19
C GLY A 262 -0.77 -12.42 1.30
N SER A 263 -0.53 -13.73 1.25
CA SER A 263 0.52 -14.34 0.43
C SER A 263 0.01 -15.37 -0.56
N VAL A 264 0.69 -15.47 -1.70
CA VAL A 264 0.53 -16.56 -2.65
C VAL A 264 1.87 -17.17 -3.04
N LEU A 265 1.85 -18.46 -3.35
CA LEU A 265 2.96 -19.16 -4.00
C LEU A 265 3.04 -18.80 -5.49
N ALA A 266 4.20 -19.02 -6.13
CA ALA A 266 4.38 -18.71 -7.56
C ALA A 266 3.38 -19.44 -8.47
N GLY A 267 2.94 -20.65 -8.08
CA GLY A 267 1.94 -21.43 -8.82
C GLY A 267 0.49 -20.98 -8.63
N GLY A 268 0.25 -19.91 -7.86
CA GLY A 268 -1.09 -19.39 -7.58
C GLY A 268 -1.82 -20.08 -6.42
N GLN A 269 -1.18 -21.03 -5.73
CA GLN A 269 -1.74 -21.69 -4.55
C GLN A 269 -1.49 -20.90 -3.27
N ARG A 270 -2.36 -21.11 -2.29
CA ARG A 270 -2.18 -20.55 -0.94
C ARG A 270 -1.01 -21.24 -0.24
N PRO A 271 -0.14 -20.49 0.45
CA PRO A 271 0.88 -21.09 1.30
C PRO A 271 0.23 -21.74 2.54
N TRP A 272 0.91 -22.72 3.13
CA TRP A 272 0.45 -23.44 4.33
C TRP A 272 0.40 -22.55 5.57
N TYR A 273 1.25 -21.52 5.62
CA TYR A 273 1.27 -20.54 6.71
C TYR A 273 0.23 -19.43 6.55
N GLY A 274 -0.30 -19.19 5.34
CA GLY A 274 -1.18 -18.05 5.09
C GLY A 274 -2.51 -18.17 5.84
N GLU A 275 -2.81 -17.19 6.69
CA GLU A 275 -4.12 -17.03 7.32
C GLU A 275 -5.17 -16.51 6.34
N SER A 276 -6.43 -16.76 6.66
CA SER A 276 -7.57 -16.25 5.90
C SER A 276 -8.48 -15.42 6.78
N CYS A 277 -8.89 -14.25 6.29
CA CYS A 277 -9.92 -13.44 6.94
C CYS A 277 -10.49 -12.42 5.96
N SER A 278 -11.60 -11.79 6.34
CA SER A 278 -12.26 -10.79 5.49
C SER A 278 -11.60 -9.41 5.51
N ALA A 279 -10.58 -9.21 6.35
CA ALA A 279 -9.77 -7.99 6.40
C ALA A 279 -8.66 -7.93 5.33
N ILE A 280 -8.25 -9.06 4.74
CA ILE A 280 -7.22 -9.08 3.70
C ILE A 280 -7.71 -8.28 2.50
N LEU A 281 -6.97 -7.24 2.11
CA LEU A 281 -7.35 -6.39 0.98
C LEU A 281 -6.77 -6.90 -0.33
N THR A 282 -5.52 -7.40 -0.30
CA THR A 282 -4.79 -7.85 -1.48
C THR A 282 -3.75 -8.91 -1.12
N THR A 283 -3.12 -9.48 -2.14
CA THR A 283 -2.02 -10.43 -1.99
C THR A 283 -0.82 -10.04 -2.84
N THR A 284 0.37 -10.40 -2.37
CA THR A 284 1.63 -10.40 -3.14
C THR A 284 2.30 -11.76 -3.01
N TYR A 285 3.39 -11.98 -3.76
CA TYR A 285 4.16 -13.20 -3.63
C TYR A 285 4.93 -13.27 -2.31
N SER A 286 5.30 -14.48 -1.90
CA SER A 286 6.28 -14.71 -0.84
C SER A 286 7.17 -15.88 -1.23
N SER A 287 6.72 -17.12 -1.04
CA SER A 287 7.53 -18.31 -1.38
C SER A 287 7.22 -18.80 -2.79
N ARG A 288 8.19 -19.34 -3.55
CA ARG A 288 7.92 -19.87 -4.90
C ARG A 288 7.19 -21.21 -4.81
N THR A 289 7.68 -22.10 -3.95
CA THR A 289 7.06 -23.39 -3.62
C THR A 289 7.14 -23.64 -2.11
N ALA A 290 6.61 -24.78 -1.65
CA ALA A 290 6.76 -25.18 -0.25
C ALA A 290 8.18 -25.60 0.16
N SER A 291 9.05 -25.92 -0.81
CA SER A 291 10.34 -26.54 -0.52
C SER A 291 11.54 -25.83 -1.15
N GLU A 292 11.42 -25.09 -2.26
CA GLU A 292 12.55 -24.42 -2.93
C GLU A 292 12.16 -23.09 -3.62
N ALA A 293 13.13 -22.15 -3.61
CA ALA A 293 13.09 -20.73 -3.99
C ALA A 293 12.06 -19.86 -3.23
N GLN A 294 12.54 -18.78 -2.61
CA GLN A 294 11.72 -17.91 -1.77
C GLN A 294 11.90 -16.44 -2.21
N ILE A 295 11.68 -15.48 -1.33
CA ILE A 295 12.02 -14.10 -1.63
C ILE A 295 13.54 -13.90 -1.56
N VAL A 296 14.04 -13.20 -2.58
CA VAL A 296 15.43 -12.79 -2.72
C VAL A 296 15.59 -11.35 -2.24
N THR A 297 16.46 -11.12 -1.26
CA THR A 297 16.65 -9.80 -0.63
C THR A 297 18.01 -9.70 0.10
N THR A 298 18.27 -8.57 0.73
CA THR A 298 19.39 -8.33 1.65
C THR A 298 19.27 -9.18 2.91
N ASP A 299 20.37 -9.44 3.60
CA ASP A 299 20.41 -10.24 4.81
C ASP A 299 21.47 -9.72 5.77
N LEU A 300 21.34 -10.09 7.05
CA LEU A 300 22.26 -9.67 8.10
C LEU A 300 23.70 -10.10 7.79
N HIS A 301 24.66 -9.31 8.26
CA HIS A 301 26.10 -9.42 8.01
C HIS A 301 26.50 -9.08 6.58
N HIS A 302 25.83 -8.10 5.98
CA HIS A 302 26.10 -7.61 4.63
C HIS A 302 25.94 -8.68 3.55
N ARG A 303 25.04 -9.65 3.78
CA ARG A 303 24.82 -10.82 2.91
C ARG A 303 23.57 -10.65 2.07
N CYS A 304 23.40 -11.54 1.11
CA CYS A 304 22.16 -11.67 0.36
C CYS A 304 21.50 -13.01 0.71
N THR A 305 20.18 -13.07 0.71
CA THR A 305 19.42 -14.31 0.92
C THR A 305 18.43 -14.55 -0.19
N ASP A 306 18.24 -15.82 -0.57
CA ASP A 306 17.15 -16.29 -1.43
C ASP A 306 16.15 -17.15 -0.64
N ARG A 307 16.16 -16.97 0.70
CA ARG A 307 15.44 -17.77 1.68
C ARG A 307 14.58 -16.95 2.65
N HIS A 308 13.95 -15.86 2.18
CA HIS A 308 12.98 -15.12 3.00
C HIS A 308 11.54 -15.54 2.69
N THR A 309 10.71 -15.77 3.73
CA THR A 309 9.39 -16.42 3.65
C THR A 309 8.37 -15.80 4.59
N GLY A 310 7.13 -16.27 4.47
CA GLY A 310 6.02 -15.90 5.33
C GLY A 310 5.23 -14.76 4.72
N THR A 311 4.07 -14.45 5.28
CA THR A 311 3.32 -13.22 4.96
C THR A 311 4.14 -11.97 5.24
N SER A 312 5.13 -12.09 6.13
CA SER A 312 6.12 -11.06 6.41
C SER A 312 6.97 -10.62 5.23
N ALA A 313 7.12 -11.45 4.19
CA ALA A 313 7.77 -11.09 2.93
C ALA A 313 6.78 -10.56 1.87
N SER A 314 5.47 -10.69 2.10
CA SER A 314 4.45 -10.15 1.20
C SER A 314 4.17 -8.66 1.47
N ALA A 315 4.10 -8.27 2.75
CA ALA A 315 3.84 -6.89 3.15
C ALA A 315 4.91 -5.88 2.64
N PRO A 316 6.22 -6.15 2.72
CA PRO A 316 7.26 -5.25 2.19
C PRO A 316 7.16 -5.06 0.67
N LEU A 317 6.88 -6.12 -0.10
CA LEU A 317 6.64 -5.99 -1.55
C LEU A 317 5.46 -5.04 -1.84
N ALA A 318 4.34 -5.22 -1.15
CA ALA A 318 3.19 -4.32 -1.28
C ALA A 318 3.54 -2.89 -0.88
N ALA A 319 4.34 -2.70 0.18
CA ALA A 319 4.78 -1.39 0.64
C ALA A 319 5.68 -0.68 -0.40
N GLY A 320 6.57 -1.41 -1.07
CA GLY A 320 7.32 -0.92 -2.22
C GLY A 320 6.41 -0.52 -3.39
N MET A 321 5.38 -1.31 -3.70
CA MET A 321 4.41 -0.98 -4.75
C MET A 321 3.59 0.26 -4.40
N MET A 322 3.23 0.46 -3.14
CA MET A 322 2.61 1.70 -2.66
C MET A 322 3.55 2.91 -2.80
N ALA A 323 4.86 2.73 -2.61
CA ALA A 323 5.83 3.79 -2.85
C ALA A 323 5.88 4.21 -4.32
N LEU A 324 5.80 3.25 -5.27
CA LEU A 324 5.68 3.56 -6.70
C LEU A 324 4.40 4.36 -7.00
N ALA A 325 3.28 4.00 -6.37
CA ALA A 325 2.01 4.71 -6.52
C ALA A 325 2.05 6.14 -5.94
N LEU A 326 2.72 6.33 -4.79
CA LEU A 326 2.89 7.64 -4.18
C LEU A 326 3.83 8.55 -4.95
N GLU A 327 4.88 8.02 -5.58
CA GLU A 327 5.70 8.80 -6.50
C GLU A 327 4.85 9.29 -7.68
N ALA A 328 4.01 8.40 -8.23
CA ALA A 328 3.08 8.75 -9.29
C ALA A 328 2.02 9.78 -8.86
N ASN A 329 1.57 9.72 -7.60
CA ASN A 329 0.62 10.66 -7.03
C ASN A 329 0.83 10.88 -5.52
N PRO A 330 1.58 11.93 -5.11
CA PRO A 330 1.87 12.18 -3.72
C PRO A 330 0.66 12.78 -2.96
N ALA A 331 -0.41 13.15 -3.68
CA ALA A 331 -1.66 13.64 -3.11
C ALA A 331 -2.62 12.52 -2.67
N LEU A 332 -2.29 11.24 -2.93
CA LEU A 332 -3.11 10.11 -2.49
C LEU A 332 -3.17 10.05 -0.96
N THR A 333 -4.40 9.98 -0.44
CA THR A 333 -4.66 9.69 0.97
C THR A 333 -4.47 8.20 1.28
N TRP A 334 -4.44 7.85 2.57
CA TRP A 334 -4.42 6.45 3.00
C TRP A 334 -5.60 5.62 2.45
N ARG A 335 -6.79 6.23 2.36
CA ARG A 335 -8.00 5.63 1.75
C ARG A 335 -7.88 5.50 0.24
N ASP A 336 -7.35 6.51 -0.44
CA ASP A 336 -7.18 6.47 -1.89
C ASP A 336 -6.33 5.27 -2.32
N LEU A 337 -5.25 4.96 -1.58
CA LEU A 337 -4.43 3.79 -1.88
C LEU A 337 -5.19 2.47 -1.67
N GLN A 338 -6.01 2.34 -0.63
CA GLN A 338 -6.86 1.16 -0.47
C GLN A 338 -7.88 1.03 -1.62
N HIS A 339 -8.51 2.12 -2.06
CA HIS A 339 -9.39 2.13 -3.23
C HIS A 339 -8.68 1.71 -4.53
N LEU A 340 -7.44 2.16 -4.72
CA LEU A 340 -6.61 1.77 -5.86
C LEU A 340 -6.32 0.27 -5.81
N VAL A 341 -5.88 -0.25 -4.67
CA VAL A 341 -5.59 -1.68 -4.47
C VAL A 341 -6.80 -2.55 -4.84
N VAL A 342 -8.00 -2.25 -4.33
CA VAL A 342 -9.25 -2.96 -4.66
C VAL A 342 -9.50 -3.06 -6.17
N ARG A 343 -9.08 -2.04 -6.94
CA ARG A 343 -9.32 -1.93 -8.38
C ARG A 343 -8.18 -2.47 -9.23
N THR A 344 -6.97 -2.55 -8.68
CA THR A 344 -5.76 -2.93 -9.43
C THR A 344 -5.31 -4.35 -9.13
N SER A 345 -5.83 -4.98 -8.07
CA SER A 345 -5.57 -6.37 -7.77
C SER A 345 -6.31 -7.32 -8.73
N LYS A 346 -5.65 -8.42 -9.08
CA LYS A 346 -6.07 -9.37 -10.10
C LYS A 346 -6.32 -10.76 -9.51
N PRO A 347 -7.57 -11.25 -9.56
CA PRO A 347 -7.91 -12.62 -9.15
C PRO A 347 -7.38 -13.70 -10.09
N ALA A 348 -7.15 -13.34 -11.36
CA ALA A 348 -6.74 -14.28 -12.39
C ALA A 348 -5.45 -15.00 -11.95
N HIS A 349 -5.41 -16.33 -12.11
CA HIS A 349 -4.32 -17.25 -11.73
C HIS A 349 -4.26 -17.69 -10.26
N LEU A 350 -5.03 -17.07 -9.37
CA LEU A 350 -5.08 -17.45 -7.95
C LEU A 350 -6.10 -18.56 -7.69
N GLN A 351 -5.65 -19.63 -7.05
CA GLN A 351 -6.43 -20.82 -6.74
C GLN A 351 -6.98 -20.72 -5.31
N ALA A 352 -8.29 -20.52 -5.20
CA ALA A 352 -9.04 -20.61 -3.96
C ALA A 352 -10.47 -21.10 -4.24
N GLU A 353 -10.99 -21.90 -3.34
CA GLU A 353 -12.35 -22.44 -3.35
C GLU A 353 -13.41 -21.41 -2.95
N ASP A 354 -13.01 -20.34 -2.28
CA ASP A 354 -13.90 -19.37 -1.65
C ASP A 354 -14.10 -18.07 -2.46
N TRP A 355 -13.61 -18.03 -3.70
CA TRP A 355 -13.84 -16.89 -4.60
C TRP A 355 -15.34 -16.63 -4.75
N ALA A 356 -15.79 -15.47 -4.28
CA ALA A 356 -17.15 -14.99 -4.41
C ALA A 356 -17.18 -13.68 -5.22
N VAL A 357 -18.29 -13.42 -5.89
CA VAL A 357 -18.54 -12.14 -6.55
C VAL A 357 -19.39 -11.28 -5.62
N ASN A 358 -18.89 -10.09 -5.28
CA ASN A 358 -19.61 -9.15 -4.42
C ASN A 358 -20.71 -8.39 -5.18
N GLY A 359 -21.47 -7.55 -4.49
CA GLY A 359 -22.67 -6.87 -5.00
C GLY A 359 -22.40 -5.93 -6.18
N VAL A 360 -21.15 -5.48 -6.36
CA VAL A 360 -20.73 -4.62 -7.48
C VAL A 360 -19.96 -5.37 -8.57
N GLY A 361 -19.91 -6.71 -8.51
CA GLY A 361 -19.35 -7.55 -9.55
C GLY A 361 -17.85 -7.86 -9.42
N ARG A 362 -17.21 -7.56 -8.29
CA ARG A 362 -15.79 -7.90 -8.07
C ARG A 362 -15.63 -9.26 -7.43
N LYS A 363 -14.64 -10.03 -7.88
CA LYS A 363 -14.23 -11.26 -7.20
C LYS A 363 -13.42 -10.92 -5.96
N VAL A 364 -13.74 -11.55 -4.84
CA VAL A 364 -13.06 -11.43 -3.55
C VAL A 364 -12.93 -12.79 -2.88
N SER A 365 -11.83 -13.03 -2.17
CA SER A 365 -11.52 -14.25 -1.42
C SER A 365 -10.98 -13.88 -0.04
N HIS A 366 -11.29 -14.66 1.00
CA HIS A 366 -10.73 -14.49 2.34
C HIS A 366 -9.26 -14.89 2.40
N HIS A 367 -8.74 -15.61 1.39
CA HIS A 367 -7.32 -15.92 1.27
C HIS A 367 -6.54 -14.83 0.54
N TYR A 368 -7.16 -14.17 -0.43
CA TYR A 368 -6.45 -13.28 -1.35
C TYR A 368 -6.93 -11.83 -1.41
N GLY A 369 -7.98 -11.49 -0.66
CA GLY A 369 -8.70 -10.24 -0.82
C GLY A 369 -9.18 -10.07 -2.26
N TYR A 370 -8.86 -8.93 -2.87
CA TYR A 370 -9.18 -8.64 -4.28
C TYR A 370 -8.20 -9.26 -5.30
N GLY A 371 -7.19 -10.01 -4.82
CA GLY A 371 -6.26 -10.78 -5.65
C GLY A 371 -4.82 -10.27 -5.63
N LEU A 372 -4.05 -10.65 -6.65
CA LEU A 372 -2.63 -10.33 -6.76
C LEU A 372 -2.45 -8.87 -7.16
N LEU A 373 -1.68 -8.11 -6.40
CA LEU A 373 -1.44 -6.70 -6.69
C LEU A 373 -0.61 -6.52 -7.98
N ASP A 374 -0.95 -5.55 -8.81
CA ASP A 374 -0.26 -5.24 -10.07
C ASP A 374 0.31 -3.81 -10.02
N ALA A 375 1.64 -3.67 -9.94
CA ALA A 375 2.30 -2.37 -9.81
C ALA A 375 2.11 -1.48 -11.04
N GLY A 376 2.17 -2.07 -12.23
CA GLY A 376 2.02 -1.36 -13.48
C GLY A 376 0.63 -0.72 -13.63
N LEU A 377 -0.42 -1.44 -13.21
CA LEU A 377 -1.80 -0.97 -13.19
C LEU A 377 -2.04 0.01 -12.04
N LEU A 378 -1.49 -0.27 -10.85
CA LEU A 378 -1.56 0.60 -9.68
C LEU A 378 -1.03 2.01 -9.99
N VAL A 379 0.14 2.10 -10.61
CA VAL A 379 0.76 3.37 -11.03
C VAL A 379 -0.05 4.09 -12.09
N GLU A 380 -0.62 3.39 -13.08
CA GLU A 380 -1.47 4.04 -14.09
C GLU A 380 -2.73 4.63 -13.48
N MET A 381 -3.39 3.87 -12.60
CA MET A 381 -4.59 4.34 -11.95
C MET A 381 -4.29 5.49 -10.99
N ALA A 382 -3.16 5.45 -10.27
CA ALA A 382 -2.70 6.53 -9.38
C ALA A 382 -2.55 7.87 -10.12
N LYS A 383 -2.01 7.86 -11.35
CA LYS A 383 -1.82 9.09 -12.17
C LYS A 383 -3.13 9.82 -12.45
N VAL A 384 -4.21 9.08 -12.66
CA VAL A 384 -5.54 9.63 -13.01
C VAL A 384 -6.52 9.66 -11.83
N TRP A 385 -6.07 9.28 -10.63
CA TRP A 385 -6.93 9.23 -9.45
C TRP A 385 -7.20 10.62 -8.88
N THR A 386 -8.46 11.03 -8.95
CA THR A 386 -8.99 12.17 -8.19
C THR A 386 -9.21 11.78 -6.72
N GLY A 387 -8.85 12.64 -5.77
CA GLY A 387 -8.99 12.31 -4.34
C GLY A 387 -10.43 11.93 -3.98
N THR A 388 -10.60 10.87 -3.18
CA THR A 388 -11.91 10.47 -2.64
C THR A 388 -12.46 11.54 -1.71
N ARG A 389 -13.78 11.65 -1.66
CA ARG A 389 -14.44 12.52 -0.67
C ARG A 389 -14.16 12.08 0.77
N PRO A 390 -14.36 12.98 1.74
CA PRO A 390 -14.17 12.67 3.16
C PRO A 390 -14.95 11.42 3.59
N GLN A 391 -14.33 10.61 4.44
CA GLN A 391 -14.94 9.40 4.97
C GLN A 391 -16.17 9.73 5.82
N GLN A 392 -17.23 8.97 5.61
CA GLN A 392 -18.45 8.96 6.42
C GLN A 392 -18.48 7.68 7.27
N LYS A 393 -19.03 7.80 8.48
CA LYS A 393 -19.25 6.68 9.40
C LYS A 393 -20.71 6.65 9.85
N CYS A 394 -21.35 5.49 9.73
CA CYS A 394 -22.67 5.21 10.30
C CYS A 394 -22.57 4.01 11.26
N SER A 395 -23.14 4.11 12.46
CA SER A 395 -23.15 3.02 13.44
C SER A 395 -24.59 2.63 13.78
N VAL A 396 -24.90 1.34 13.76
CA VAL A 396 -26.23 0.78 14.00
C VAL A 396 -26.18 -0.21 15.16
N LYS A 397 -26.89 0.04 16.25
CA LYS A 397 -27.09 -0.96 17.30
C LYS A 397 -28.18 -1.94 16.84
N ALA A 398 -27.76 -3.11 16.38
CA ALA A 398 -28.66 -4.10 15.77
C ALA A 398 -29.35 -4.98 16.82
N LEU A 399 -28.73 -5.16 17.99
CA LEU A 399 -29.28 -5.95 19.09
C LEU A 399 -29.78 -5.06 20.24
N HIS A 400 -31.03 -5.26 20.64
CA HIS A 400 -31.69 -4.47 21.68
C HIS A 400 -31.84 -5.22 23.01
N ALA A 401 -31.83 -6.56 22.98
CA ALA A 401 -31.87 -7.43 24.15
C ALA A 401 -30.98 -8.67 23.90
N PRO A 402 -30.35 -9.25 24.94
CA PRO A 402 -29.52 -10.44 24.79
C PRO A 402 -30.25 -11.63 24.15
N ARG A 403 -29.53 -12.44 23.37
CA ARG A 403 -30.08 -13.60 22.64
C ARG A 403 -29.20 -14.83 22.82
N ASN A 404 -29.84 -15.96 23.10
CA ASN A 404 -29.15 -17.24 23.12
C ASN A 404 -28.69 -17.61 21.70
N ILE A 405 -27.46 -18.10 21.58
CA ILE A 405 -26.85 -18.47 20.30
C ILE A 405 -27.37 -19.83 19.82
N GLY A 406 -27.47 -20.82 20.73
CA GLY A 406 -27.91 -22.18 20.38
C GLY A 406 -27.01 -22.82 19.31
N SER A 407 -27.61 -23.59 18.39
CA SER A 407 -26.90 -24.14 17.23
C SER A 407 -26.65 -23.10 16.13
N THR A 408 -27.62 -22.21 15.90
CA THR A 408 -27.52 -21.12 14.94
C THR A 408 -28.38 -19.95 15.40
N LEU A 409 -27.81 -18.75 15.39
CA LEU A 409 -28.49 -17.49 15.65
C LEU A 409 -28.34 -16.59 14.43
N THR A 410 -29.47 -16.05 13.96
CA THR A 410 -29.52 -15.07 12.87
C THR A 410 -30.15 -13.77 13.39
N ILE A 411 -29.50 -12.64 13.11
CA ILE A 411 -29.99 -11.31 13.45
C ILE A 411 -29.98 -10.46 12.19
N SER A 412 -31.14 -9.93 11.83
CA SER A 412 -31.29 -9.00 10.71
C SER A 412 -31.55 -7.59 11.20
N THR A 413 -30.95 -6.60 10.56
CA THR A 413 -31.13 -5.18 10.87
C THR A 413 -31.25 -4.37 9.58
N ASP A 414 -32.19 -3.43 9.54
CA ASP A 414 -32.33 -2.49 8.43
C ASP A 414 -31.48 -1.24 8.69
N VAL A 415 -30.55 -0.95 7.79
CA VAL A 415 -29.64 0.20 7.89
C VAL A 415 -30.04 1.36 6.98
N SER A 416 -31.20 1.32 6.33
CA SER A 416 -31.68 2.35 5.39
C SER A 416 -31.74 3.76 6.01
N PHE A 417 -31.77 3.87 7.34
CA PHE A 417 -31.71 5.16 8.04
C PHE A 417 -30.36 5.89 7.85
N CYS A 418 -29.26 5.18 7.58
CA CYS A 418 -27.96 5.77 7.30
C CYS A 418 -27.99 6.67 6.05
N SER A 419 -28.95 6.46 5.14
CA SER A 419 -29.12 7.28 3.93
C SER A 419 -29.93 8.56 4.11
N ARG A 420 -30.67 8.71 5.23
CA ARG A 420 -31.55 9.87 5.48
C ARG A 420 -30.90 11.00 6.28
N ARG A 421 -29.62 10.87 6.63
CA ARG A 421 -28.85 11.87 7.40
C ARG A 421 -27.82 12.59 6.52
N THR A 422 -27.29 13.70 7.03
CA THR A 422 -26.18 14.46 6.42
C THR A 422 -24.89 13.65 6.20
N LYS A 423 -24.75 12.48 6.85
CA LYS A 423 -23.63 11.53 6.72
C LYS A 423 -24.00 10.28 5.93
N ARG A 424 -24.60 10.48 4.74
CA ARG A 424 -25.01 9.38 3.86
C ARG A 424 -23.80 8.66 3.28
N ILE A 425 -23.83 7.32 3.30
CA ILE A 425 -22.88 6.46 2.60
C ILE A 425 -23.57 5.91 1.36
N ARG A 426 -22.96 6.11 0.19
CA ARG A 426 -23.43 5.59 -1.10
C ARG A 426 -22.56 4.47 -1.63
N SER A 427 -21.26 4.52 -1.35
CA SER A 427 -20.31 3.44 -1.66
C SER A 427 -19.55 3.09 -0.40
N LEU A 428 -19.64 1.82 0.01
CA LEU A 428 -18.94 1.28 1.17
C LEU A 428 -17.42 1.21 0.96
N GLU A 429 -16.69 1.34 2.06
CA GLU A 429 -15.27 1.01 2.18
C GLU A 429 -15.16 -0.19 3.13
N HIS A 430 -14.98 0.08 4.43
CA HIS A 430 -14.91 -0.94 5.48
C HIS A 430 -16.26 -1.16 6.13
N VAL A 431 -16.56 -2.43 6.46
CA VAL A 431 -17.68 -2.79 7.32
C VAL A 431 -17.13 -3.47 8.57
N GLN A 432 -17.53 -3.01 9.74
CA GLN A 432 -17.11 -3.59 11.02
C GLN A 432 -18.30 -4.10 11.82
N VAL A 433 -18.13 -5.27 12.45
CA VAL A 433 -19.11 -5.93 13.30
C VAL A 433 -18.53 -6.04 14.70
N GLN A 434 -18.99 -5.16 15.60
CA GLN A 434 -18.60 -5.15 16.99
C GLN A 434 -19.55 -6.04 17.81
N LEU A 435 -19.00 -7.08 18.43
CA LEU A 435 -19.75 -8.09 19.19
C LEU A 435 -19.26 -8.19 20.63
N SER A 436 -20.22 -8.32 21.54
CA SER A 436 -20.00 -8.86 22.88
C SER A 436 -20.83 -10.12 23.05
N LEU A 437 -20.17 -11.25 23.28
CA LEU A 437 -20.80 -12.56 23.48
C LEU A 437 -19.98 -13.44 24.44
N SER A 438 -20.69 -14.27 25.20
CA SER A 438 -20.10 -15.40 25.94
C SER A 438 -20.33 -16.69 25.17
N TYR A 439 -19.35 -17.59 25.21
CA TYR A 439 -19.45 -18.91 24.59
C TYR A 439 -18.55 -19.91 25.31
N SER A 440 -18.99 -21.16 25.43
CA SER A 440 -18.26 -22.21 26.15
C SER A 440 -16.98 -22.67 25.45
N ARG A 441 -16.92 -22.59 24.12
CA ARG A 441 -15.72 -22.86 23.33
C ARG A 441 -15.68 -21.96 22.11
N ARG A 442 -14.98 -20.83 22.24
CA ARG A 442 -14.96 -19.76 21.23
C ARG A 442 -14.58 -20.25 19.83
N GLY A 443 -13.65 -21.20 19.72
CA GLY A 443 -13.20 -21.76 18.45
C GLY A 443 -14.24 -22.56 17.66
N ASP A 444 -15.36 -22.95 18.30
CA ASP A 444 -16.44 -23.68 17.62
C ASP A 444 -17.40 -22.75 16.85
N LEU A 445 -17.31 -21.43 17.07
CA LEU A 445 -18.16 -20.44 16.42
C LEU A 445 -17.63 -20.06 15.03
N ALA A 446 -18.48 -20.20 14.02
CA ALA A 446 -18.33 -19.52 12.74
C ALA A 446 -19.27 -18.30 12.70
N ILE A 447 -18.75 -17.15 12.29
CA ILE A 447 -19.54 -15.91 12.20
C ILE A 447 -19.46 -15.37 10.77
N ALA A 448 -20.60 -15.03 10.19
CA ALA A 448 -20.69 -14.45 8.86
C ALA A 448 -21.67 -13.28 8.82
N LEU A 449 -21.41 -12.32 7.94
CA LEU A 449 -22.27 -11.18 7.66
C LEU A 449 -22.69 -11.19 6.20
N THR A 450 -23.97 -10.97 5.93
CA THR A 450 -24.52 -10.83 4.58
C THR A 450 -25.04 -9.41 4.36
N SER A 451 -24.62 -8.78 3.26
CA SER A 451 -25.05 -7.43 2.84
C SER A 451 -26.40 -7.46 2.13
N PRO A 452 -27.09 -6.30 2.00
CA PRO A 452 -28.34 -6.19 1.23
C PRO A 452 -28.19 -6.56 -0.24
N MET A 453 -26.99 -6.43 -0.81
CA MET A 453 -26.69 -6.81 -2.19
C MET A 453 -26.39 -8.31 -2.35
N GLY A 454 -26.45 -9.09 -1.28
CA GLY A 454 -26.31 -10.55 -1.29
C GLY A 454 -24.89 -11.09 -1.06
N THR A 455 -23.90 -10.22 -0.91
CA THR A 455 -22.53 -10.63 -0.57
C THR A 455 -22.50 -11.22 0.83
N THR A 456 -21.87 -12.37 1.01
CA THR A 456 -21.63 -12.96 2.34
C THR A 456 -20.14 -13.00 2.63
N SER A 457 -19.75 -12.47 3.79
CA SER A 457 -18.37 -12.43 4.25
C SER A 457 -18.24 -13.17 5.58
N THR A 458 -17.34 -14.15 5.63
CA THR A 458 -16.99 -14.87 6.85
C THR A 458 -16.08 -14.00 7.69
N LEU A 459 -16.55 -13.66 8.88
CA LEU A 459 -15.83 -12.81 9.84
C LEU A 459 -14.87 -13.62 10.69
N VAL A 460 -15.22 -14.85 11.04
CA VAL A 460 -14.30 -15.79 11.69
C VAL A 460 -14.71 -17.21 11.34
N THR A 461 -13.71 -18.04 11.06
CA THR A 461 -13.85 -19.47 10.79
C THR A 461 -13.73 -20.28 12.09
N VAL A 462 -14.02 -21.58 12.02
CA VAL A 462 -13.72 -22.51 13.12
C VAL A 462 -12.22 -22.49 13.39
N ARG A 463 -11.84 -22.36 14.66
CA ARG A 463 -10.46 -22.42 15.13
C ARG A 463 -10.34 -23.54 16.15
N PRO A 464 -10.02 -24.78 15.73
CA PRO A 464 -10.10 -25.97 16.60
C PRO A 464 -9.26 -25.88 17.87
N TYR A 465 -8.18 -25.11 17.84
CA TYR A 465 -7.28 -24.94 18.96
C TYR A 465 -7.75 -23.90 19.98
N ASP A 466 -8.69 -23.02 19.63
CA ASP A 466 -9.26 -22.00 20.52
C ASP A 466 -10.32 -22.61 21.46
N THR A 467 -9.88 -23.09 22.60
CA THR A 467 -10.75 -23.64 23.65
C THR A 467 -11.22 -22.59 24.67
N SER A 468 -11.05 -21.29 24.37
CA SER A 468 -11.37 -20.22 25.31
C SER A 468 -12.87 -20.14 25.64
N GLN A 469 -13.18 -19.94 26.93
CA GLN A 469 -14.53 -19.69 27.44
C GLN A 469 -14.87 -18.20 27.56
N GLN A 470 -13.93 -17.31 27.19
CA GLN A 470 -14.10 -15.87 27.38
C GLN A 470 -15.05 -15.23 26.36
N GLY A 471 -15.35 -15.93 25.26
CA GLY A 471 -16.10 -15.40 24.13
C GLY A 471 -15.38 -14.20 23.48
N TYR A 472 -16.16 -13.28 22.93
CA TYR A 472 -15.66 -12.01 22.38
C TYR A 472 -16.19 -10.86 23.24
N ARG A 473 -15.32 -9.95 23.66
CA ARG A 473 -15.68 -8.80 24.51
C ARG A 473 -15.41 -7.51 23.74
N ASP A 474 -16.47 -6.88 23.28
CA ASP A 474 -16.45 -5.70 22.42
C ASP A 474 -15.48 -5.82 21.24
N TRP A 475 -15.28 -7.04 20.76
CA TRP A 475 -14.37 -7.35 19.66
C TRP A 475 -15.00 -6.89 18.35
N THR A 476 -14.20 -6.25 17.50
CA THR A 476 -14.66 -5.66 16.26
C THR A 476 -14.09 -6.43 15.09
N PHE A 477 -14.86 -7.31 14.47
CA PHE A 477 -14.48 -7.95 13.20
C PHE A 477 -14.61 -6.95 12.04
N MET A 478 -13.78 -7.05 11.02
CA MET A 478 -13.79 -6.18 9.85
C MET A 478 -13.89 -6.99 8.56
N SER A 479 -14.57 -6.43 7.56
CA SER A 479 -14.61 -6.97 6.21
C SER A 479 -14.46 -5.88 5.17
N THR A 480 -13.63 -6.17 4.16
CA THR A 480 -13.46 -5.35 2.96
C THR A 480 -14.31 -5.87 1.79
N HIS A 481 -14.97 -7.02 1.93
CA HIS A 481 -15.61 -7.72 0.79
C HIS A 481 -16.79 -6.95 0.18
N PHE A 482 -17.35 -6.00 0.93
CA PHE A 482 -18.48 -5.17 0.54
C PHE A 482 -18.07 -3.86 -0.15
N TRP A 483 -16.79 -3.69 -0.52
CA TRP A 483 -16.28 -2.43 -1.06
C TRP A 483 -17.05 -1.97 -2.30
N ASP A 484 -17.43 -0.69 -2.30
CA ASP A 484 -18.30 0.05 -3.21
C ASP A 484 -19.78 -0.35 -3.24
N GLU A 485 -20.23 -1.34 -2.45
CA GLU A 485 -21.66 -1.69 -2.37
C GLU A 485 -22.49 -0.53 -1.79
N ASP A 486 -23.75 -0.43 -2.22
CA ASP A 486 -24.75 0.42 -1.57
C ASP A 486 -25.19 -0.26 -0.27
N PRO A 487 -24.98 0.35 0.90
CA PRO A 487 -25.29 -0.29 2.17
C PRO A 487 -26.80 -0.40 2.46
N ASN A 488 -27.67 0.22 1.67
CA ASN A 488 -29.10 0.30 1.97
C ASN A 488 -29.82 -1.04 1.92
N GLY A 489 -30.62 -1.29 2.96
CA GLY A 489 -31.45 -2.48 3.10
C GLY A 489 -31.06 -3.30 4.32
N THR A 490 -31.40 -4.59 4.27
CA THR A 490 -31.25 -5.49 5.41
C THR A 490 -29.90 -6.18 5.42
N TRP A 491 -29.16 -6.01 6.52
CA TRP A 491 -27.95 -6.76 6.83
C TRP A 491 -28.30 -7.93 7.73
N THR A 492 -27.64 -9.08 7.50
CA THR A 492 -27.90 -10.30 8.27
C THR A 492 -26.61 -10.85 8.87
N LEU A 493 -26.55 -10.91 10.19
CA LEU A 493 -25.48 -11.55 10.95
C LEU A 493 -25.89 -12.99 11.30
N ARG A 494 -25.03 -13.96 11.00
CA ARG A 494 -25.21 -15.38 11.34
C ARG A 494 -24.07 -15.84 12.25
N LEU A 495 -24.42 -16.38 13.41
CA LEU A 495 -23.52 -17.11 14.31
C LEU A 495 -23.93 -18.57 14.27
N GLU A 496 -22.98 -19.46 14.00
CA GLU A 496 -23.24 -20.89 13.85
C GLU A 496 -22.23 -21.69 14.67
N ASN A 497 -22.72 -22.67 15.40
CA ASN A 497 -21.88 -23.65 16.06
C ASN A 497 -21.47 -24.74 15.06
N LYS A 498 -20.17 -24.84 14.77
CA LYS A 498 -19.59 -25.85 13.89
C LYS A 498 -18.61 -26.79 14.59
N GLY A 499 -18.61 -26.84 15.93
CA GLY A 499 -17.79 -27.77 16.70
C GLY A 499 -18.20 -29.24 16.51
N ASP A 500 -17.28 -30.18 16.80
CA ASP A 500 -17.48 -31.62 16.59
C ASP A 500 -18.67 -32.22 17.36
N ALA A 501 -19.36 -33.14 16.69
CA ALA A 501 -20.58 -33.80 17.15
C ALA A 501 -20.41 -34.68 18.41
N TYR A 502 -19.20 -35.05 18.84
CA TYR A 502 -19.02 -35.79 20.10
C TYR A 502 -19.34 -34.97 21.36
N ASN A 503 -19.57 -33.66 21.20
CA ASN A 503 -20.17 -32.81 22.23
C ASN A 503 -21.72 -32.77 22.17
N THR A 504 -22.39 -33.54 21.30
CA THR A 504 -23.84 -33.38 21.04
C THR A 504 -24.77 -33.73 22.19
N VAL A 505 -24.42 -34.69 23.06
CA VAL A 505 -25.23 -35.00 24.25
C VAL A 505 -25.16 -33.84 25.28
N LEU A 506 -24.08 -33.05 25.25
CA LEU A 506 -23.94 -31.79 25.99
C LEU A 506 -24.29 -30.54 25.13
N SER A 507 -24.58 -30.68 23.83
CA SER A 507 -24.75 -29.52 22.92
C SER A 507 -26.10 -28.83 23.06
N LEU A 508 -27.08 -29.50 23.66
CA LEU A 508 -28.30 -28.86 24.15
C LEU A 508 -28.03 -27.90 25.34
N LEU A 509 -26.83 -27.95 25.95
CA LEU A 509 -26.38 -27.11 27.06
C LEU A 509 -25.31 -26.07 26.66
N LEU A 510 -25.00 -25.88 25.37
CA LEU A 510 -24.06 -24.83 24.93
C LEU A 510 -24.74 -23.45 25.03
N THR A 511 -24.62 -22.84 26.21
CA THR A 511 -25.17 -21.55 26.62
C THR A 511 -24.34 -20.38 26.07
N GLY A 512 -24.28 -20.27 24.75
CA GLY A 512 -23.80 -19.05 24.11
C GLY A 512 -24.81 -17.91 24.30
N LEU A 513 -24.37 -16.73 24.73
CA LEU A 513 -25.22 -15.55 24.86
C LEU A 513 -24.58 -14.37 24.14
N LEU A 514 -25.27 -13.85 23.13
CA LEU A 514 -24.90 -12.59 22.48
C LEU A 514 -25.58 -11.43 23.24
N THR A 515 -24.78 -10.48 23.71
CA THR A 515 -25.25 -9.34 24.53
C THR A 515 -25.20 -8.01 23.80
N SER A 516 -24.28 -7.85 22.82
CA SER A 516 -24.19 -6.65 21.98
C SER A 516 -23.85 -7.01 20.54
N PHE A 517 -24.48 -6.31 19.60
CA PHE A 517 -24.12 -6.28 18.19
C PHE A 517 -24.30 -4.86 17.67
N ILE A 518 -23.18 -4.24 17.28
CA ILE A 518 -23.14 -2.94 16.62
C ILE A 518 -22.48 -3.12 15.24
N LEU A 519 -23.16 -2.65 14.21
CA LEU A 519 -22.67 -2.63 12.84
C LEU A 519 -22.14 -1.22 12.53
N HIS A 520 -20.86 -1.10 12.18
CA HIS A 520 -20.27 0.14 11.71
C HIS A 520 -20.02 0.07 10.21
N LEU A 521 -20.54 1.06 9.49
CA LEU A 521 -20.37 1.23 8.06
C LEU A 521 -19.47 2.43 7.85
N HIS A 522 -18.41 2.24 7.08
CA HIS A 522 -17.52 3.30 6.62
C HIS A 522 -17.60 3.41 5.11
N GLY A 523 -17.49 4.62 4.57
CA GLY A 523 -17.53 4.81 3.13
C GLY A 523 -17.60 6.27 2.72
N THR A 524 -18.10 6.51 1.52
CA THR A 524 -18.22 7.85 0.95
C THR A 524 -19.62 8.11 0.41
N ASP A 525 -20.00 9.38 0.32
CA ASP A 525 -21.22 9.86 -0.33
C ASP A 525 -21.12 9.81 -1.87
N GLU A 526 -19.94 9.51 -2.42
CA GLU A 526 -19.70 9.34 -3.85
C GLU A 526 -20.32 8.06 -4.41
N ASP A 527 -20.66 8.11 -5.70
CA ASP A 527 -20.92 6.92 -6.49
C ASP A 527 -19.61 6.43 -7.10
N MET A 528 -18.94 5.54 -6.39
CA MET A 528 -17.62 5.06 -6.81
C MET A 528 -17.67 4.14 -8.03
N MET A 529 -18.84 3.60 -8.36
CA MET A 529 -19.06 2.77 -9.56
C MET A 529 -19.35 3.61 -10.81
N ALA A 530 -19.99 4.78 -10.65
CA ALA A 530 -20.22 5.72 -11.76
C ALA A 530 -18.98 6.58 -12.10
N ARG A 531 -17.91 6.47 -11.31
CA ARG A 531 -16.71 7.30 -11.46
C ARG A 531 -15.99 7.00 -12.78
N ARG A 532 -15.76 8.05 -13.57
CA ARG A 532 -15.00 7.97 -14.82
C ARG A 532 -13.57 8.41 -14.60
N PHE A 533 -12.62 7.59 -15.05
CA PHE A 533 -11.20 7.94 -15.05
C PHE A 533 -10.85 8.48 -16.44
N ALA A 534 -10.61 9.79 -16.54
CA ALA A 534 -10.13 10.39 -17.77
C ALA A 534 -8.65 10.00 -18.00
N ALA A 535 -8.26 9.79 -19.25
CA ALA A 535 -6.87 9.55 -19.59
C ALA A 535 -5.99 10.71 -19.09
N PRO A 536 -4.75 10.43 -18.63
CA PRO A 536 -3.88 11.49 -18.15
C PRO A 536 -3.58 12.44 -19.30
N THR A 537 -3.76 13.75 -19.10
CA THR A 537 -3.03 14.72 -19.91
C THR A 537 -1.54 14.53 -19.60
N ALA A 538 -0.70 14.52 -20.64
CA ALA A 538 0.75 14.35 -20.48
C ALA A 538 1.29 15.33 -19.42
N ASP A 539 2.39 14.96 -18.73
CA ASP A 539 3.01 15.75 -17.65
C ASP A 539 3.00 17.26 -17.99
N GLU A 540 2.03 17.97 -17.42
CA GLU A 540 1.76 19.38 -17.74
C GLU A 540 2.80 20.31 -17.11
N CYS A 541 3.87 19.75 -16.54
CA CYS A 541 4.94 20.53 -15.96
C CYS A 541 5.74 21.26 -17.04
N VAL A 542 5.51 22.56 -17.14
CA VAL A 542 6.17 23.46 -18.10
C VAL A 542 7.58 23.81 -17.61
N ARG A 543 7.78 23.92 -16.29
CA ARG A 543 9.06 24.33 -15.70
C ARG A 543 9.33 23.61 -14.39
N ARG A 544 10.53 23.03 -14.26
CA ARG A 544 11.04 22.38 -13.04
C ARG A 544 12.16 23.21 -12.41
N ASP A 545 12.28 23.15 -11.09
CA ASP A 545 13.40 23.71 -10.33
C ASP A 545 14.66 22.82 -10.39
N MET A 546 15.74 23.26 -9.74
CA MET A 546 17.01 22.52 -9.68
C MET A 546 16.91 21.19 -8.91
N GLN A 547 15.86 21.00 -8.11
CA GLN A 547 15.56 19.80 -7.35
C GLN A 547 14.53 18.90 -8.05
N GLY A 548 14.12 19.26 -9.27
CA GLY A 548 13.16 18.55 -10.11
C GLY A 548 11.68 18.79 -9.76
N ALA A 549 11.37 19.67 -8.82
CA ALA A 549 9.99 20.00 -8.45
C ALA A 549 9.34 20.90 -9.50
N CYS A 550 8.06 20.69 -9.76
CA CYS A 550 7.35 21.46 -10.77
C CYS A 550 6.94 22.84 -10.23
N GLU A 551 7.42 23.91 -10.86
CA GLU A 551 7.07 25.29 -10.49
C GLU A 551 5.89 25.84 -11.30
N GLU A 552 5.72 25.36 -12.54
CA GLU A 552 4.72 25.88 -13.47
C GLU A 552 4.04 24.75 -14.21
N CYS A 553 2.71 24.74 -14.14
CA CYS A 553 1.84 23.76 -14.76
C CYS A 553 1.07 24.37 -15.93
N GLY A 554 0.65 23.51 -16.86
CA GLY A 554 -0.27 23.87 -17.94
C GLY A 554 -1.60 24.44 -17.43
N SER A 555 -2.38 25.00 -18.36
CA SER A 555 -3.53 25.88 -18.11
C SER A 555 -4.66 25.29 -17.24
N ASN A 556 -4.64 23.99 -16.96
CA ASN A 556 -5.68 23.27 -16.21
C ASN A 556 -5.16 22.47 -15.01
N SER A 557 -3.89 22.66 -14.63
CA SER A 557 -3.27 21.95 -13.51
C SER A 557 -2.68 22.90 -12.47
N TYR A 558 -2.70 22.45 -11.23
CA TYR A 558 -2.13 23.13 -10.08
C TYR A 558 -0.78 22.51 -9.72
N ALA A 559 0.23 23.34 -9.45
CA ALA A 559 1.49 22.88 -8.90
C ALA A 559 1.26 22.40 -7.45
N TYR A 560 1.62 21.14 -7.18
CA TYR A 560 1.62 20.54 -5.86
C TYR A 560 2.87 19.66 -5.68
N GLN A 561 3.74 20.07 -4.74
CA GLN A 561 5.03 19.42 -4.49
C GLN A 561 5.85 19.25 -5.78
N ARG A 562 6.13 18.01 -6.21
CA ARG A 562 6.97 17.69 -7.39
C ARG A 562 6.17 17.50 -8.69
N SER A 563 4.86 17.76 -8.68
CA SER A 563 3.97 17.38 -9.80
C SER A 563 2.84 18.38 -10.07
N CYS A 564 2.37 18.38 -11.31
CA CYS A 564 1.13 19.05 -11.70
C CYS A 564 -0.08 18.15 -11.47
N ARG A 565 -1.15 18.72 -10.94
CA ARG A 565 -2.38 17.98 -10.61
C ARG A 565 -3.61 18.73 -11.12
N SER A 566 -4.57 17.99 -11.65
CA SER A 566 -5.88 18.52 -12.03
C SER A 566 -6.74 18.98 -10.85
N TYR A 567 -6.35 18.62 -9.61
CA TYR A 567 -7.02 19.01 -8.38
C TYR A 567 -6.00 19.27 -7.26
N CYS A 568 -6.41 20.03 -6.25
CA CYS A 568 -5.62 20.19 -5.02
C CYS A 568 -6.03 19.14 -3.98
N PRO A 569 -5.05 18.52 -3.29
CA PRO A 569 -5.33 17.55 -2.24
C PRO A 569 -6.12 18.15 -1.07
N PRO A 570 -6.69 17.30 -0.19
CA PRO A 570 -7.21 17.74 1.10
C PRO A 570 -6.19 18.63 1.82
N ARG A 571 -6.69 19.61 2.58
CA ARG A 571 -5.94 20.73 3.20
C ARG A 571 -5.38 21.77 2.24
N TYR A 572 -5.63 21.66 0.94
CA TYR A 572 -5.26 22.67 -0.05
C TYR A 572 -6.44 23.06 -0.94
N TYR A 573 -6.40 24.27 -1.51
CA TYR A 573 -7.32 24.76 -2.52
C TYR A 573 -6.56 25.40 -3.68
N GLY A 574 -7.18 25.43 -4.86
CA GLY A 574 -6.59 26.03 -6.06
C GLY A 574 -6.53 27.55 -5.95
N ARG A 575 -5.34 28.13 -6.15
CA ARG A 575 -5.14 29.58 -6.18
C ARG A 575 -4.33 30.00 -7.40
N THR A 576 -4.77 31.05 -8.07
CA THR A 576 -4.02 31.69 -9.15
C THR A 576 -3.07 32.73 -8.57
N ARG A 577 -1.77 32.59 -8.85
CA ARG A 577 -0.73 33.56 -8.49
C ARG A 577 -0.28 34.29 -9.74
N ARG A 578 -0.32 35.63 -9.72
CA ARG A 578 0.34 36.45 -10.75
C ARG A 578 1.76 36.76 -10.27
N ALA A 579 2.77 36.42 -11.06
CA ALA A 579 4.13 36.86 -10.77
C ALA A 579 4.25 38.36 -11.07
N ALA A 580 4.94 39.11 -10.21
CA ALA A 580 5.12 40.56 -10.40
C ALA A 580 6.01 40.93 -11.61
N VAL A 581 6.70 39.95 -12.21
CA VAL A 581 7.76 40.14 -13.21
C VAL A 581 7.45 39.46 -14.56
N THR A 582 6.51 38.52 -14.60
CA THR A 582 6.08 37.84 -15.83
C THR A 582 4.55 37.85 -15.92
N ALA A 583 4.00 38.16 -17.10
CA ALA A 583 2.55 38.28 -17.31
C ALA A 583 1.77 36.94 -17.24
N ASN A 584 2.44 35.82 -16.93
CA ASN A 584 1.82 34.51 -16.84
C ASN A 584 1.24 34.27 -15.44
N ALA A 585 -0.02 33.83 -15.41
CA ALA A 585 -0.69 33.38 -14.20
C ALA A 585 -0.31 31.91 -13.91
N THR A 586 0.22 31.63 -12.73
CA THR A 586 0.51 30.26 -12.29
C THR A 586 -0.58 29.74 -11.37
N HIS A 587 -1.03 28.52 -11.60
CA HIS A 587 -2.01 27.84 -10.75
C HIS A 587 -1.27 26.98 -9.72
N VAL A 588 -1.49 27.26 -8.44
CA VAL A 588 -0.80 26.58 -7.32
C VAL A 588 -1.79 26.11 -6.26
N CYS A 589 -1.46 25.04 -5.56
CA CYS A 589 -2.24 24.61 -4.40
C CYS A 589 -1.82 25.40 -3.15
N ALA A 590 -2.74 26.21 -2.62
CA ALA A 590 -2.54 26.98 -1.39
C ALA A 590 -3.21 26.29 -0.19
N ARG A 591 -2.67 26.45 1.02
CA ARG A 591 -3.21 25.78 2.22
C ARG A 591 -4.58 26.34 2.64
N CYS A 592 -5.46 25.44 3.04
CA CYS A 592 -6.71 25.74 3.73
C CYS A 592 -6.46 26.33 5.12
N HIS A 593 -7.51 26.95 5.70
CA HIS A 593 -7.52 27.24 7.12
C HIS A 593 -7.36 25.93 7.93
N PRO A 594 -6.61 25.90 9.06
CA PRO A 594 -6.35 24.68 9.82
C PRO A 594 -7.60 23.93 10.33
N SER A 595 -8.71 24.65 10.53
CA SER A 595 -10.00 24.06 10.92
C SER A 595 -10.68 23.26 9.81
N CYS A 596 -10.32 23.50 8.53
CA CYS A 596 -10.94 22.83 7.40
C CYS A 596 -10.17 21.57 7.01
N TYR A 597 -10.88 20.50 6.64
CA TYR A 597 -10.29 19.34 5.98
C TYR A 597 -10.20 19.56 4.46
N THR A 598 -11.25 20.06 3.84
CA THR A 598 -11.23 20.60 2.46
C THR A 598 -11.80 22.00 2.46
N CYS A 599 -11.40 22.85 1.51
CA CYS A 599 -11.82 24.24 1.47
C CYS A 599 -11.86 24.84 0.06
N ARG A 600 -12.55 25.98 -0.08
CA ARG A 600 -12.53 26.83 -1.30
C ARG A 600 -11.64 28.08 -1.15
N GLY A 601 -11.07 28.30 0.02
CA GLY A 601 -10.31 29.50 0.35
C GLY A 601 -9.55 29.37 1.66
N ALA A 602 -8.80 30.41 2.02
CA ALA A 602 -7.92 30.41 3.19
C ALA A 602 -8.62 30.75 4.53
N SER A 603 -9.89 31.18 4.50
CA SER A 603 -10.63 31.57 5.71
C SER A 603 -11.27 30.38 6.43
N ALA A 604 -11.50 30.51 7.74
CA ALA A 604 -12.21 29.53 8.57
C ALA A 604 -13.66 29.27 8.10
N ASN A 605 -14.23 30.22 7.34
CA ASN A 605 -15.59 30.16 6.78
C ASN A 605 -15.58 29.75 5.30
N ASN A 606 -14.51 29.09 4.84
CA ASN A 606 -14.43 28.55 3.49
C ASN A 606 -14.28 27.02 3.49
N CYS A 607 -14.60 26.37 4.60
CA CYS A 607 -14.55 24.92 4.68
C CYS A 607 -15.63 24.30 3.78
N THR A 608 -15.28 23.19 3.13
CA THR A 608 -16.23 22.33 2.40
C THR A 608 -16.37 20.97 3.03
N ALA A 609 -15.43 20.59 3.90
CA ALA A 609 -15.53 19.45 4.78
C ALA A 609 -14.69 19.67 6.02
N CYS A 610 -15.08 19.02 7.10
CA CYS A 610 -14.42 19.14 8.39
C CYS A 610 -13.55 17.93 8.72
N PRO A 611 -12.52 18.12 9.57
CA PRO A 611 -11.78 17.02 10.15
C PRO A 611 -12.72 16.06 10.91
N HIS A 612 -12.31 14.81 11.06
CA HIS A 612 -13.13 13.72 11.63
C HIS A 612 -13.76 14.02 13.01
N ALA A 613 -13.12 14.85 13.84
CA ALA A 613 -13.60 15.26 15.17
C ALA A 613 -14.41 16.58 15.19
N HIS A 614 -14.94 17.00 14.04
CA HIS A 614 -15.65 18.28 13.90
C HIS A 614 -16.97 18.09 13.14
N THR A 615 -17.92 18.97 13.37
CA THR A 615 -19.16 19.10 12.60
C THR A 615 -19.03 20.21 11.57
N PHE A 616 -19.60 19.96 10.38
CA PHE A 616 -19.67 20.96 9.31
C PHE A 616 -20.96 21.75 9.42
N ASP A 617 -20.84 23.07 9.49
CA ASP A 617 -21.96 24.00 9.36
C ASP A 617 -22.06 24.47 7.91
N GLU A 618 -23.12 24.05 7.22
CA GLU A 618 -23.35 24.38 5.81
C GLU A 618 -23.62 25.88 5.58
N LEU A 619 -24.23 26.57 6.54
CA LEU A 619 -24.58 28.00 6.42
C LEU A 619 -23.36 28.88 6.67
N ALA A 620 -22.57 28.55 7.69
CA ALA A 620 -21.36 29.28 8.04
C ALA A 620 -20.14 28.88 7.18
N HIS A 621 -20.22 27.75 6.45
CA HIS A 621 -19.10 27.11 5.77
C HIS A 621 -17.88 26.95 6.71
N ALA A 622 -18.16 26.59 7.96
CA ALA A 622 -17.18 26.52 9.03
C ALA A 622 -17.24 25.17 9.74
N CYS A 623 -16.17 24.86 10.46
CA CYS A 623 -16.03 23.63 11.23
C CYS A 623 -16.01 23.94 12.72
N SER A 624 -16.88 23.28 13.47
CA SER A 624 -16.95 23.37 14.93
C SER A 624 -16.54 22.03 15.55
N PRO A 625 -15.84 22.00 16.69
CA PRO A 625 -15.57 20.76 17.41
C PRO A 625 -16.86 20.01 17.74
N LEU A 626 -16.79 18.67 17.70
CA LEU A 626 -17.89 17.77 18.09
C LEU A 626 -18.17 17.81 19.59
#